data_AF-A0A7D4C047-F1
#
_entry.id   AF-A0A7D4C047-F1
#
_cell.length_a   1.000
_cell.length_b   1.000
_cell.length_c   1.000
_cell.angle_alpha   90.00
_cell.angle_beta   90.00
_cell.angle_gamma   90.00
#
_symmetry.space_group_name_H-M   'P 1'
#
loop_
_entity.id
_entity.type
_entity.pdbx_description
1 polymer ?
#
loop_
_entity_poly.entity_id
_entity_poly.type
_entity_poly.pdbx_seq_one_letter_code
_entity_poly.pdbx_strand_id
1 'polypeptide(L)'
;MLRPTTPRSLPRPKQLSAFGRGLAAAQLLKETLTIILLGLPLLLAQPLLAPAAIPGLVLYLFRWVIVLGRLPRRAAMRIWILTLLDELWGLSLYLHAYDAPTARQLHYLEWSVGLGLIFTLAALAEITFRRYRERRGLRRALLGAALR
;
A
#
# COMPACT_ATOMS: atom_id res chain seq x y z
N MET A 1 18.37 -45.87 -20.78
CA MET A 1 18.34 -44.45 -21.19
C MET A 1 17.38 -43.68 -20.29
N LEU A 2 17.90 -42.96 -19.28
CA LEU A 2 17.08 -42.10 -18.41
C LEU A 2 16.82 -40.79 -19.15
N ARG A 3 15.55 -40.49 -19.45
CA ARG A 3 15.15 -39.19 -20.02
C ARG A 3 15.50 -38.08 -19.03
N PRO A 4 16.25 -37.04 -19.41
CA PRO A 4 16.49 -35.90 -18.54
C PRO A 4 15.15 -35.21 -18.26
N THR A 5 14.69 -35.31 -17.02
CA THR A 5 13.55 -34.54 -16.51
C THR A 5 13.94 -33.07 -16.55
N THR A 6 13.32 -32.32 -17.46
CA THR A 6 13.48 -30.86 -17.53
C THR A 6 13.14 -30.26 -16.17
N PRO A 7 14.01 -29.43 -15.57
CA PRO A 7 13.72 -28.79 -14.30
C PRO A 7 12.48 -27.90 -14.48
N ARG A 8 11.39 -28.29 -13.81
CA ARG A 8 10.14 -27.52 -13.74
C ARG A 8 10.49 -26.17 -13.13
N SER A 9 10.57 -25.12 -13.94
CA SER A 9 10.88 -23.78 -13.47
C SER A 9 9.84 -23.36 -12.44
N LEU A 10 10.30 -23.02 -11.23
CA LEU A 10 9.42 -22.58 -10.15
C LEU A 10 8.60 -21.37 -10.63
N PRO A 11 7.29 -21.33 -10.36
CA PRO A 11 6.44 -20.23 -10.81
C PRO A 11 6.95 -18.92 -10.20
N ARG A 12 7.42 -18.00 -11.06
CA ARG A 12 7.89 -16.68 -10.63
C ARG A 12 6.81 -15.97 -9.82
N PRO A 13 7.16 -15.29 -8.72
CA PRO A 13 6.20 -14.56 -7.92
C PRO A 13 5.52 -13.48 -8.77
N LYS A 14 4.19 -13.44 -8.73
CA LYS A 14 3.42 -12.43 -9.46
C LYS A 14 3.70 -11.05 -8.90
N GLN A 15 4.23 -10.17 -9.74
CA GLN A 15 4.52 -8.78 -9.39
C GLN A 15 3.26 -7.90 -9.44
N LEU A 16 3.41 -6.67 -8.94
CA LEU A 16 2.38 -5.64 -9.03
C LEU A 16 2.24 -5.14 -10.48
N SER A 17 1.05 -4.64 -10.85
CA SER A 17 0.85 -4.05 -12.17
C SER A 17 1.44 -2.65 -12.27
N ALA A 18 1.51 -2.11 -13.49
CA ALA A 18 1.87 -0.69 -13.70
C ALA A 18 0.90 0.27 -12.97
N PHE A 19 -0.40 -0.01 -13.00
CA PHE A 19 -1.40 0.80 -12.29
C PHE A 19 -1.20 0.76 -10.78
N GLY A 20 -1.00 -0.44 -10.19
CA GLY A 20 -0.72 -0.58 -8.76
C GLY A 20 0.57 0.12 -8.34
N ARG A 21 1.59 0.15 -9.22
CA ARG A 21 2.83 0.92 -8.99
C ARG A 21 2.58 2.43 -9.06
N GLY A 22 1.75 2.87 -10.00
CA GLY A 22 1.32 4.27 -10.10
C GLY A 22 0.59 4.74 -8.84
N LEU A 23 -0.34 3.93 -8.31
CA LEU A 23 -1.00 4.20 -7.03
C LEU A 23 -0.01 4.25 -5.87
N ALA A 24 0.99 3.37 -5.85
CA ALA A 24 2.04 3.42 -4.83
C ALA A 24 2.88 4.70 -4.93
N ALA A 25 3.18 5.19 -6.14
CA ALA A 25 3.90 6.44 -6.34
C ALA A 25 3.06 7.66 -5.94
N ALA A 26 1.76 7.67 -6.25
CA ALA A 26 0.85 8.72 -5.83
C ALA A 26 0.71 8.77 -4.30
N GLN A 27 0.55 7.61 -3.66
CA GLN A 27 0.51 7.49 -2.20
C GLN A 27 1.82 7.93 -1.56
N LEU A 28 2.97 7.57 -2.15
CA LEU A 28 4.29 7.98 -1.68
C LEU A 28 4.44 9.51 -1.74
N LEU A 29 4.08 10.14 -2.86
CA LEU A 29 4.10 11.61 -3.00
C LEU A 29 3.20 12.27 -1.96
N LYS A 30 2.00 11.73 -1.77
CA LYS A 30 1.05 12.19 -0.75
C LYS A 30 1.67 12.10 0.65
N GLU A 31 2.22 10.93 1.02
CA GLU A 31 2.88 10.72 2.30
C GLU A 31 4.05 11.67 2.52
N THR A 32 4.87 11.94 1.49
CA THR A 32 5.95 12.95 1.57
C THR A 32 5.39 14.32 1.93
N LEU A 33 4.32 14.75 1.27
CA LEU A 33 3.67 16.04 1.57
C LEU A 33 3.06 16.03 2.98
N THR A 34 2.43 14.94 3.40
CA THR A 34 1.87 14.80 4.75
C THR A 34 2.92 14.85 5.85
N ILE A 35 4.07 14.21 5.65
CA ILE A 35 5.21 14.29 6.57
C ILE A 35 5.68 15.75 6.69
N ILE A 36 5.85 16.45 5.56
CA ILE A 36 6.36 17.82 5.57
C ILE A 36 5.36 18.82 6.18
N LEU A 37 4.09 18.72 5.78
CA LEU A 37 3.07 19.73 6.09
C LEU A 37 2.32 19.49 7.40
N LEU A 38 2.25 18.24 7.87
CA LEU A 38 1.58 17.88 9.13
C LEU A 38 2.53 17.19 10.12
N GLY A 39 3.31 16.21 9.66
CA GLY A 39 4.18 15.40 10.52
C GLY A 39 5.28 16.20 11.20
N LEU A 40 6.06 16.99 10.44
CA LEU A 40 7.13 17.83 10.98
C LEU A 40 6.58 18.89 11.95
N PRO A 41 5.53 19.68 11.61
CA PRO A 41 4.93 20.58 12.58
C PRO A 41 4.43 19.89 13.86
N LEU A 42 3.84 18.70 13.74
CA LEU A 42 3.36 17.94 14.89
C LEU A 42 4.53 17.51 15.79
N LEU A 43 5.62 16.99 15.21
CA LEU A 43 6.78 16.56 15.98
C LEU A 43 7.55 17.72 16.61
N LEU A 44 7.57 18.88 15.96
CA LEU A 44 8.15 20.10 16.54
C LEU A 44 7.32 20.60 17.73
N ALA A 45 5.99 20.51 17.64
CA ALA A 45 5.09 20.87 18.72
C ALA A 45 5.10 19.84 19.86
N GLN A 46 5.20 18.54 19.53
CA GLN A 46 5.11 17.42 20.46
C GLN A 46 6.14 16.33 20.14
N PRO A 47 7.41 16.53 20.56
CA PRO A 47 8.50 15.59 20.25
C PRO A 47 8.29 14.18 20.80
N LEU A 48 7.54 14.05 21.90
CA LEU A 48 7.22 12.76 22.52
C LEU A 48 6.39 11.84 21.61
N LEU A 49 5.77 12.37 20.56
CA LEU A 49 5.05 11.58 19.55
C LEU A 49 5.97 10.96 18.48
N ALA A 50 7.27 11.25 18.48
CA ALA A 50 8.21 10.70 17.50
C ALA A 50 8.16 9.16 17.38
N PRO A 51 8.07 8.38 18.47
CA PRO A 51 7.93 6.93 18.37
C PRO A 51 6.65 6.50 17.65
N ALA A 52 5.57 7.27 17.78
CA ALA A 52 4.28 6.97 17.17
C ALA A 52 4.28 7.20 15.63
N ALA A 53 5.25 7.95 15.10
CA ALA A 53 5.45 8.17 13.66
C ALA A 53 6.31 7.09 12.98
N ILE A 54 6.99 6.23 13.75
CA ILE A 54 7.88 5.18 13.22
C ILE A 54 7.13 4.20 12.29
N PRO A 55 5.92 3.71 12.61
CA PRO A 55 5.19 2.80 11.71
C PRO A 55 4.98 3.40 10.31
N GLY A 56 4.57 4.67 10.24
CA GLY A 56 4.38 5.39 8.99
C GLY A 56 5.68 5.55 8.18
N LEU A 57 6.80 5.89 8.85
CA LEU A 57 8.11 5.97 8.20
C LEU A 57 8.57 4.62 7.63
N VAL A 58 8.33 3.53 8.36
CA VAL A 58 8.65 2.18 7.87
C VAL A 58 7.82 1.85 6.63
N LEU A 59 6.54 2.18 6.63
CA LEU A 59 5.65 1.97 5.47
C LEU A 59 6.04 2.84 4.27
N TYR A 60 6.44 4.09 4.52
CA TYR A 60 6.98 5.01 3.51
C TYR A 60 8.20 4.39 2.79
N LEU A 61 9.13 3.79 3.54
CA LEU A 61 10.28 3.08 2.95
C LEU A 61 9.86 1.85 2.14
N PHE A 62 8.91 1.06 2.64
CA PHE A 62 8.38 -0.08 1.89
C PHE A 62 7.69 0.35 0.58
N ARG A 63 7.12 1.55 0.53
CA ARG A 63 6.50 2.11 -0.68
C ARG A 63 7.50 2.35 -1.79
N TRP A 64 8.70 2.82 -1.49
CA TRP A 64 9.78 2.89 -2.49
C TRP A 64 10.05 1.54 -3.14
N VAL A 65 10.08 0.46 -2.34
CA VAL A 65 10.30 -0.90 -2.86
C VAL A 65 9.14 -1.35 -3.76
N ILE A 66 7.89 -0.97 -3.43
CA ILE A 66 6.72 -1.23 -4.28
C ILE A 66 6.81 -0.48 -5.61
N VAL A 67 7.15 0.82 -5.57
CA VAL A 67 7.28 1.66 -6.77
C VAL A 67 8.33 1.09 -7.73
N LEU A 68 9.46 0.62 -7.18
CA LEU A 68 10.52 -0.04 -7.95
C LEU A 68 10.10 -1.42 -8.53
N GLY A 69 8.91 -1.92 -8.23
CA GLY A 69 8.39 -3.20 -8.75
C GLY A 69 9.09 -4.43 -8.19
N ARG A 70 9.89 -4.27 -7.12
CA ARG A 70 10.71 -5.34 -6.54
C ARG A 70 9.94 -6.27 -5.60
N LEU A 71 8.65 -5.98 -5.36
CA LEU A 71 7.88 -6.59 -4.30
C LEU A 71 6.76 -7.49 -4.85
N PRO A 72 6.63 -8.74 -4.37
CA PRO A 72 5.58 -9.63 -4.84
C PRO A 72 4.20 -9.12 -4.42
N ARG A 73 3.18 -9.33 -5.27
CA ARG A 73 1.81 -8.85 -5.05
C ARG A 73 1.21 -9.25 -3.69
N ARG A 74 1.62 -10.40 -3.13
CA ARG A 74 1.17 -10.82 -1.78
C ARG A 74 1.71 -9.91 -0.68
N ALA A 75 3.00 -9.59 -0.72
CA ALA A 75 3.60 -8.67 0.22
C ALA A 75 3.05 -7.25 0.02
N ALA A 76 2.81 -6.83 -1.22
CA ALA A 76 2.25 -5.50 -1.51
C ALA A 76 0.85 -5.34 -0.90
N MET A 77 0.03 -6.40 -0.95
CA MET A 77 -1.28 -6.38 -0.29
C MET A 77 -1.16 -6.17 1.21
N ARG A 78 -0.18 -6.80 1.87
CA ARG A 78 0.04 -6.62 3.32
C ARG A 78 0.44 -5.18 3.62
N ILE A 79 1.34 -4.61 2.82
CA ILE A 79 1.75 -3.20 2.96
C ILE A 79 0.54 -2.28 2.80
N TRP A 80 -0.31 -2.48 1.79
CA TRP A 80 -1.52 -1.68 1.62
C TRP A 80 -2.51 -1.80 2.78
N ILE A 81 -2.67 -2.98 3.37
CA ILE A 81 -3.49 -3.15 4.58
C ILE A 81 -2.87 -2.39 5.77
N LEU A 82 -1.57 -2.53 5.99
CA LEU A 82 -0.88 -1.81 7.06
C LEU A 82 -0.97 -0.30 6.88
N THR A 83 -0.98 0.19 5.65
CA THR A 83 -1.19 1.61 5.34
C THR A 83 -2.58 2.08 5.65
N LEU A 84 -3.60 1.26 5.37
CA LEU A 84 -4.94 1.62 5.79
C LEU A 84 -5.00 1.82 7.30
N LEU A 85 -4.36 0.92 8.07
CA LEU A 85 -4.28 1.05 9.52
C LEU A 85 -3.47 2.28 9.95
N ASP A 86 -2.35 2.56 9.27
CA ASP A 86 -1.48 3.70 9.55
C ASP A 86 -2.15 5.05 9.23
N GLU A 87 -2.94 5.15 8.17
CA GLU A 87 -3.74 6.35 7.86
C GLU A 87 -4.77 6.63 8.96
N LEU A 88 -5.45 5.59 9.45
CA LEU A 88 -6.40 5.71 10.56
C LEU A 88 -5.68 6.07 11.86
N TRP A 89 -4.49 5.51 12.08
CA TRP A 89 -3.64 5.82 13.22
C TRP A 89 -3.16 7.27 13.18
N GLY A 90 -2.65 7.75 12.05
CA GLY A 90 -2.21 9.13 11.86
C GLY A 90 -3.34 10.14 12.00
N LEU A 91 -4.54 9.82 11.50
CA LEU A 91 -5.74 10.62 11.74
C LEU A 91 -6.06 10.70 13.24
N SER A 92 -6.07 9.55 13.93
CA SER A 92 -6.32 9.51 15.37
C SER A 92 -5.32 10.35 16.16
N LEU A 93 -4.01 10.20 15.85
CA LEU A 93 -2.97 11.01 16.46
C LEU A 93 -3.20 12.50 16.22
N TYR A 94 -3.50 12.90 15.00
CA TYR A 94 -3.69 14.32 14.69
C TYR A 94 -4.89 14.92 15.43
N LEU A 95 -6.00 14.17 15.53
CA LEU A 95 -7.22 14.62 16.21
C LEU A 95 -7.06 14.72 17.73
N HIS A 96 -6.19 13.91 18.35
CA HIS A 96 -6.00 13.90 19.81
C HIS A 96 -4.74 14.66 20.28
N ALA A 97 -3.78 14.89 19.38
CA ALA A 97 -2.53 15.56 19.73
C ALA A 97 -2.61 17.08 19.59
N TYR A 98 -3.43 17.63 18.69
CA TYR A 98 -3.50 19.08 18.51
C TYR A 98 -4.58 19.73 19.36
N ASP A 99 -4.18 20.54 20.34
CA ASP A 99 -5.11 21.35 21.14
C ASP A 99 -5.76 22.50 20.33
N ALA A 100 -5.05 23.03 19.32
CA ALA A 100 -5.53 24.12 18.46
C ALA A 100 -4.92 24.06 17.04
N PRO A 101 -5.37 23.14 16.17
CA PRO A 101 -4.90 23.07 14.79
C PRO A 101 -5.39 24.26 13.96
N THR A 102 -4.57 24.74 13.03
CA THR A 102 -4.98 25.82 12.12
C THR A 102 -6.00 25.31 11.08
N ALA A 103 -6.88 26.19 10.58
CA ALA A 103 -7.84 25.83 9.54
C ALA A 103 -7.17 25.26 8.26
N ARG A 104 -6.00 25.77 7.90
CA ARG A 104 -5.21 25.24 6.77
C ARG A 104 -4.76 23.80 7.03
N GLN A 105 -4.33 23.49 8.25
CA GLN A 105 -3.91 22.13 8.60
C GLN A 105 -5.09 21.15 8.64
N LEU A 106 -6.25 21.57 9.15
CA LEU A 106 -7.47 20.76 9.11
C LEU A 106 -7.91 20.46 7.67
N HIS A 107 -7.92 21.48 6.79
CA HIS A 107 -8.25 21.28 5.39
C HIS A 107 -7.26 20.33 4.69
N TYR A 108 -5.96 20.48 4.97
CA TYR A 108 -4.94 19.59 4.43
C TYR A 108 -5.04 18.16 5.00
N LEU A 109 -5.40 18.01 6.27
CA LEU A 109 -5.67 16.70 6.89
C LEU A 109 -6.82 15.99 6.19
N GLU A 110 -7.96 16.66 6.00
CA GLU A 110 -9.12 16.10 5.31
C GLU A 110 -8.75 15.62 3.90
N TRP A 111 -8.04 16.45 3.14
CA TRP A 111 -7.58 16.11 1.80
C TRP A 111 -6.58 14.94 1.80
N SER A 112 -5.60 14.97 2.70
CA SER A 112 -4.58 13.93 2.87
C SER A 112 -5.20 12.58 3.21
N VAL A 113 -6.17 12.56 4.12
CA VAL A 113 -6.90 11.34 4.54
C VAL A 113 -7.77 10.83 3.40
N GLY A 114 -8.54 11.72 2.76
CA GLY A 114 -9.40 11.37 1.64
C GLY A 114 -8.62 10.72 0.49
N LEU A 115 -7.51 11.34 0.07
CA LEU A 115 -6.65 10.76 -0.95
C LEU A 115 -5.96 9.47 -0.52
N GLY A 116 -5.47 9.42 0.73
CA GLY A 116 -4.83 8.22 1.29
C GLY A 116 -5.75 7.00 1.24
N LEU A 117 -7.01 7.18 1.64
CA LEU A 117 -8.05 6.16 1.57
C LEU A 117 -8.34 5.77 0.12
N ILE A 118 -8.53 6.73 -0.78
CA ILE A 118 -8.81 6.46 -2.20
C ILE A 118 -7.70 5.62 -2.82
N PHE A 119 -6.42 6.02 -2.68
CA PHE A 119 -5.30 5.29 -3.27
C PHE A 119 -5.15 3.90 -2.66
N THR A 120 -5.30 3.79 -1.34
CA THR A 120 -5.20 2.51 -0.63
C THR A 120 -6.30 1.53 -1.03
N LEU A 121 -7.55 1.99 -1.06
CA LEU A 121 -8.69 1.17 -1.46
C LEU A 121 -8.61 0.79 -2.94
N ALA A 122 -8.22 1.71 -3.82
CA ALA A 122 -8.04 1.41 -5.24
C ALA A 122 -6.95 0.35 -5.45
N ALA A 123 -5.85 0.41 -4.72
CA ALA A 123 -4.78 -0.57 -4.83
C ALA A 123 -5.20 -1.96 -4.30
N LEU A 124 -5.91 -2.00 -3.17
CA LEU A 124 -6.46 -3.25 -2.62
C LEU A 124 -7.50 -3.87 -3.56
N ALA A 125 -8.38 -3.05 -4.11
CA ALA A 125 -9.38 -3.47 -5.09
C ALA A 125 -8.70 -4.03 -6.34
N GLU A 126 -7.68 -3.36 -6.86
CA GLU A 126 -6.93 -3.81 -8.03
C GLU A 126 -6.24 -5.17 -7.81
N ILE A 127 -5.54 -5.32 -6.67
CA ILE A 127 -4.90 -6.59 -6.30
C ILE A 127 -5.93 -7.71 -6.19
N THR A 128 -7.06 -7.43 -5.53
CA THR A 128 -8.13 -8.41 -5.28
C THR A 128 -8.83 -8.81 -6.58
N PHE A 129 -9.15 -7.83 -7.44
CA PHE A 129 -9.75 -8.05 -8.75
C PHE A 129 -8.86 -8.91 -9.64
N ARG A 130 -7.55 -8.65 -9.68
CA ARG A 130 -6.61 -9.50 -10.44
C ARG A 130 -6.56 -10.93 -9.90
N ARG A 131 -6.53 -11.11 -8.58
CA ARG A 131 -6.58 -12.45 -7.97
C ARG A 131 -7.86 -13.19 -8.33
N TYR A 132 -9.01 -12.51 -8.30
CA TYR A 132 -10.29 -13.07 -8.68
C TYR A 132 -10.29 -13.52 -10.15
N ARG A 133 -9.85 -12.65 -11.07
CA ARG A 133 -9.79 -12.95 -12.51
C ARG A 133 -8.88 -14.15 -12.81
N GLU A 134 -7.72 -14.22 -12.16
CA GLU A 134 -6.78 -15.34 -12.31
C GLU A 134 -7.37 -16.67 -11.82
N ARG A 135 -8.03 -16.68 -10.65
CA ARG A 135 -8.69 -17.87 -10.12
C ARG A 135 -9.83 -18.35 -11.03
N ARG A 136 -10.59 -17.42 -11.60
CA ARG A 136 -11.67 -17.76 -12.55
C ARG A 136 -11.11 -18.36 -13.84
N GLY A 137 -10.01 -17.82 -14.37
CA GLY A 137 -9.31 -18.37 -15.54
C GLY A 137 -8.79 -19.78 -15.28
N LEU A 138 -8.16 -20.01 -14.12
CA LEU A 138 -7.69 -21.34 -13.71
C LEU A 138 -8.85 -22.34 -13.58
N ARG A 139 -9.96 -21.96 -12.94
CA ARG A 139 -11.14 -22.83 -12.83
C ARG A 139 -11.69 -23.21 -14.20
N ARG A 140 -11.80 -22.27 -15.14
CA ARG A 140 -12.24 -22.56 -16.51
C ARG A 140 -11.29 -23.50 -17.24
N ALA A 141 -9.98 -23.29 -17.11
CA ALA A 141 -8.99 -24.17 -17.72
C ALA A 141 -9.05 -25.59 -17.16
N LEU A 142 -9.22 -25.75 -15.85
CA LEU A 142 -9.37 -27.05 -15.19
C LEU A 142 -10.65 -27.77 -15.63
N LEU A 143 -11.78 -27.05 -15.67
CA LEU A 143 -13.05 -27.63 -16.15
C LEU A 143 -12.97 -28.03 -17.63
N GLY A 144 -12.36 -27.20 -18.48
CA GLY A 144 -12.17 -27.52 -19.90
C GLY A 144 -11.20 -28.67 -20.17
N ALA A 145 -10.22 -28.89 -19.27
CA ALA A 145 -9.31 -30.03 -19.35
C ALA A 145 -9.94 -31.33 -18.83
N ALA A 146 -10.88 -31.26 -17.88
CA ALA A 146 -11.60 -32.42 -17.35
C ALA A 146 -12.72 -32.93 -18.26
N LEU A 147 -13.17 -32.11 -19.21
CA LEU A 147 -14.19 -32.45 -20.21
C LEU A 147 -13.59 -32.95 -21.55
N ARG A 148 -12.26 -33.11 -21.61
CA ARG A 148 -11.53 -33.72 -22.73
C ARG A 148 -11.00 -35.08 -22.30
#